data_AF-L9XF17-F1
#
_entry.id   AF-L9XF17-F1
#
_cell.length_a   1.000
_cell.length_b   1.000
_cell.length_c   1.000
_cell.angle_alpha   90.00
_cell.angle_beta   90.00
_cell.angle_gamma   90.00
#
_symmetry.space_group_name_H-M   'P 1'
#
loop_
_entity.id
_entity.type
_entity.pdbx_description
1 polymer ?
#
loop_
_entity_poly.entity_id
_entity_poly.type
_entity_poly.pdbx_seq_one_letter_code
_entity_poly.pdbx_strand_id
1 'polypeptide(L)' 'MNARCPECSDGLGELIGKNYASGDVSADFECPGCGHAWDVTL' A
#
# COMPACT_ATOMS: atom_id res chain seq x y z
N MET A 1 8.43 2.84 -4.15
CA MET A 1 7.44 1.77 -4.42
C MET A 1 6.08 2.43 -4.41
N ASN A 2 5.34 2.30 -5.49
CA ASN A 2 4.01 2.85 -5.69
C ASN A 2 3.13 1.66 -6.06
N ALA A 3 2.09 1.38 -5.26
CA ALA A 3 1.16 0.29 -5.49
C ALA A 3 -0.08 0.84 -6.21
N ARG A 4 -0.65 0.11 -7.17
CA ARG A 4 -1.88 0.56 -7.83
C ARG A 4 -3.05 0.39 -6.87
N CYS A 5 -3.86 1.43 -6.72
CA CYS A 5 -5.09 1.38 -5.94
C CYS A 5 -6.08 0.38 -6.53
N PRO A 6 -6.52 -0.65 -5.77
CA PRO A 6 -7.48 -1.63 -6.27
C PRO A 6 -8.90 -1.04 -6.42
N GLU A 7 -9.27 -0.09 -5.57
CA GLU A 7 -10.58 0.56 -5.57
C GLU A 7 -10.72 1.64 -6.66
N CYS A 8 -9.64 2.35 -6.92
CA CYS A 8 -9.59 3.51 -7.77
C CYS A 8 -8.50 3.27 -8.80
N SER A 9 -8.82 2.61 -9.90
CA SER A 9 -7.85 2.20 -10.93
C SER A 9 -6.95 3.32 -11.49
N ASP A 10 -7.25 4.58 -11.19
CA ASP A 10 -6.49 5.79 -11.54
C ASP A 10 -5.49 6.26 -10.46
N GLY A 11 -5.59 5.76 -9.22
CA GLY A 11 -4.76 6.16 -8.08
C GLY A 11 -3.52 5.30 -7.89
N LEU A 12 -2.40 5.94 -7.57
CA LEU A 12 -1.24 5.27 -6.98
C LEU A 12 -1.32 5.41 -5.46
N GLY A 13 -1.32 4.29 -4.75
CA GLY A 13 -1.16 4.24 -3.30
C GLY A 13 0.21 4.74 -2.89
N GLU A 14 0.21 5.69 -1.95
CA GLU A 14 1.40 6.17 -1.28
C GLU A 14 1.75 5.24 -0.13
N LEU A 15 3.05 4.98 0.05
CA LEU A 15 3.53 4.14 1.13
C LEU A 15 3.42 4.90 2.45
N ILE A 16 2.59 4.40 3.36
CA ILE A 16 2.39 4.96 4.70
C ILE A 16 3.18 4.21 5.77
N GLY A 17 3.50 2.93 5.55
CA GLY A 17 4.18 2.10 6.54
C GLY A 17 4.97 0.95 5.93
N LYS A 18 5.98 0.48 6.66
CA LYS A 18 6.67 -0.77 6.37
C LYS A 18 6.79 -1.58 7.64
N ASN A 19 6.27 -2.80 7.58
CA ASN A 19 6.34 -3.77 8.66
C ASN A 19 7.34 -4.86 8.30
N TYR A 20 8.30 -5.07 9.21
CA TYR A 20 9.33 -6.09 9.08
C TYR A 20 9.10 -7.10 10.21
N ALA A 21 8.33 -8.14 9.93
CA ALA A 21 7.99 -9.16 10.92
C ALA A 21 8.72 -10.47 10.58
N SER A 22 9.81 -10.75 11.31
CA SER A 22 10.50 -12.05 11.38
C SER A 22 10.49 -12.94 10.12
N GLY A 23 10.84 -12.37 8.96
CA GLY A 23 10.93 -13.10 7.69
C GLY A 23 10.02 -12.57 6.59
N ASP A 24 8.95 -11.87 6.95
CA ASP A 24 8.00 -11.26 6.02
C ASP A 24 8.16 -9.73 6.02
N VAL A 25 8.18 -9.17 4.81
CA VAL A 25 8.21 -7.72 4.59
C VAL A 25 6.84 -7.32 4.07
N SER A 26 6.08 -6.60 4.88
CA SER A 26 4.81 -6.02 4.47
C SER A 26 4.96 -4.51 4.30
N ALA A 27 4.33 -3.96 3.28
CA ALA A 27 4.30 -2.53 3.01
C ALA A 27 2.84 -2.05 3.00
N ASP A 28 2.55 -1.08 3.86
CA ASP A 28 1.24 -0.46 3.99
C ASP A 28 1.13 0.71 3.01
N PHE A 29 0.08 0.73 2.21
CA PHE A 29 -0.21 1.75 1.22
C PHE A 29 -1.58 2.39 1.49
N GLU A 30 -1.68 3.69 1.23
CA GLU A 30 -2.94 4.43 1.26
C GLU A 30 -3.09 5.23 -0.03
N CYS A 31 -4.26 5.16 -0.65
CA CYS A 31 -4.54 5.99 -1.82
C CYS A 31 -5.04 7.37 -1.40
N PRO A 32 -4.32 8.46 -1.72
CA PRO A 32 -4.79 9.83 -1.43
C PRO A 32 -6.03 10.22 -2.25
N GLY A 33 -6.32 9.51 -3.34
CA GLY A 33 -7.46 9.80 -4.23
C GLY A 33 -8.80 9.25 -3.74
N CYS A 34 -8.82 8.14 -2.98
CA CYS A 34 -10.05 7.53 -2.48
C CYS A 34 -10.04 7.24 -0.98
N GLY A 35 -8.89 7.38 -0.30
CA GLY A 35 -8.72 7.08 1.12
C GLY A 35 -8.68 5.58 1.46
N HIS A 36 -8.58 4.70 0.45
CA HIS A 36 -8.47 3.26 0.70
C HIS A 36 -7.05 2.90 1.13
N ALA A 37 -6.91 2.12 2.20
CA ALA A 37 -5.64 1.60 2.69
C ALA A 37 -5.57 0.08 2.51
N TRP A 38 -4.41 -0.42 2.09
CA TRP A 38 -4.15 -1.85 1.88
C TRP A 38 -2.68 -2.17 2.15
N ASP A 39 -2.39 -3.41 2.53
CA ASP A 39 -1.03 -3.91 2.68
C ASP A 39 -0.62 -4.83 1.52
N VAL A 40 0.69 -4.85 1.23
CA VAL A 40 1.29 -5.75 0.24
C VAL A 40 2.47 -6.45 0.90
N THR A 41 2.41 -7.78 0.94
CA THR A 41 3.55 -8.62 1.32
C THR A 41 4.51 -8.74 0.12
N LEU A 42 5.80 -8.45 0.35
CA LEU A 42 6.88 -8.50 -0.63
C LEU A 42 7.59 -9.86 -0.63
#